data_AF-C5S3J5-F1
#
_entry.id   AF-C5S3J5-F1
#
_cell.length_a   1.000
_cell.length_b   1.000
_cell.length_c   1.000
_cell.angle_alpha   90.00
_cell.angle_beta   90.00
_cell.angle_gamma   90.00
#
_symmetry.space_group_name_H-M   'P 1'
#
loop_
_entity.id
_entity.type
_entity.pdbx_description
1 polymer ?
#
loop_
_entity_poly.entity_id
_entity_poly.type
_entity_poly.pdbx_seq_one_letter_code
_entity_poly.pdbx_strand_id
1 'polypeptide(L)'
;AVETLNKDNKDVNFVNGTGTTARGDANKHITFDVNKATLSKGTDGTVTASAQGDNFATAQNVAEMINNTSSELKNKGFSLTAEDNQSVKKALGESIAVVGDENINTTVSAGKLEVQLSKNLNVTSVNATTVNATTVKAGDTTVTNDGVTIANGAANSPVSLTKSGLNNGGNKITNVANGTVGADSKDAINGGQLHDVISK
;
A
#
# COMPACT_ATOMS: atom_id res chain seq x y z
N ALA A 1 -63.28 21.84 -13.63
CA ALA A 1 -63.72 23.24 -13.58
C ALA A 1 -63.31 23.80 -12.23
N VAL A 2 -62.80 25.03 -12.15
CA VAL A 2 -62.49 25.66 -10.87
C VAL A 2 -63.81 26.20 -10.30
N GLU A 3 -64.29 25.61 -9.22
CA GLU A 3 -65.43 26.14 -8.48
C GLU A 3 -64.96 27.40 -7.73
N THR A 4 -65.56 28.55 -8.02
CA THR A 4 -65.22 29.81 -7.34
C THR A 4 -66.27 30.06 -6.27
N LEU A 5 -65.85 30.10 -5.01
CA LEU A 5 -66.74 30.41 -3.89
C LEU A 5 -67.25 31.86 -4.01
N ASN A 6 -68.57 32.03 -4.01
CA ASN A 6 -69.24 33.33 -4.07
C ASN A 6 -70.17 33.54 -2.87
N LYS A 7 -70.76 34.74 -2.75
CA LYS A 7 -71.65 35.14 -1.66
C LYS A 7 -72.92 34.28 -1.51
N ASP A 8 -73.26 33.48 -2.53
CA ASP A 8 -74.46 32.66 -2.58
C ASP A 8 -74.19 31.19 -2.15
N ASN A 9 -72.92 30.79 -1.98
CA ASN A 9 -72.56 29.50 -1.39
C ASN A 9 -72.77 29.54 0.14
N LYS A 10 -73.88 29.00 0.63
CA LYS A 10 -74.25 29.04 2.06
C LYS A 10 -73.66 27.89 2.90
N ASP A 11 -73.32 26.77 2.27
CA ASP A 11 -72.71 25.60 2.92
C ASP A 11 -71.47 25.15 2.13
N VAL A 12 -70.28 25.37 2.69
CA VAL A 12 -69.00 24.91 2.12
C VAL A 12 -68.53 23.71 2.92
N ASN A 13 -68.51 22.53 2.29
CA ASN A 13 -68.03 21.31 2.93
C ASN A 13 -66.56 21.08 2.59
N PHE A 14 -65.72 20.95 3.62
CA PHE A 14 -64.35 20.48 3.48
C PHE A 14 -64.30 18.99 3.79
N VAL A 15 -63.69 18.21 2.89
CA VAL A 15 -63.48 16.77 3.07
C VAL A 15 -62.01 16.49 3.36
N ASN A 16 -61.73 15.46 4.15
CA ASN A 16 -60.35 15.02 4.37
C ASN A 16 -59.75 14.45 3.08
N GLY A 17 -58.49 14.78 2.82
CA GLY A 17 -57.68 14.15 1.76
C GLY A 17 -56.85 13.00 2.32
N THR A 18 -56.19 12.23 1.45
CA THR A 18 -55.43 11.03 1.86
C THR A 18 -54.23 11.33 2.78
N GLY A 19 -53.73 12.57 2.78
CA GLY A 19 -52.63 13.04 3.64
C GLY A 19 -52.95 14.25 4.53
N THR A 20 -54.21 14.70 4.53
CA THR A 20 -54.64 15.94 5.19
C THR A 20 -56.00 15.81 5.85
N THR A 21 -56.13 16.37 7.05
CA THR A 21 -57.41 16.47 7.77
C THR A 21 -57.83 17.93 7.85
N ALA A 22 -59.05 18.23 7.40
CA ALA A 22 -59.66 19.54 7.60
C ALA A 22 -60.40 19.58 8.94
N ARG A 23 -60.18 20.63 9.74
CA ARG A 23 -60.86 20.79 11.05
C ARG A 23 -61.45 22.19 11.17
N GLY A 24 -62.66 22.26 11.71
CA GLY A 24 -63.26 23.51 12.18
C GLY A 24 -62.92 23.75 13.66
N ASP A 25 -62.63 25.00 14.03
CA ASP A 25 -62.49 25.40 15.43
C ASP A 25 -63.76 26.11 15.97
N ALA A 26 -63.79 26.36 17.28
CA ALA A 26 -64.92 27.05 17.94
C ALA A 26 -65.14 28.50 17.43
N ASN A 27 -64.15 29.08 16.75
CA ASN A 27 -64.19 30.42 16.17
C ASN A 27 -64.54 30.41 14.66
N LYS A 28 -64.92 29.24 14.11
CA LYS A 28 -65.26 29.02 12.70
C LYS A 28 -64.09 29.19 11.73
N HIS A 29 -62.85 29.06 12.18
CA HIS A 29 -61.72 28.89 11.25
C HIS A 29 -61.63 27.44 10.76
N ILE A 30 -61.08 27.27 9.55
CA ILE A 30 -60.74 25.95 9.01
C ILE A 30 -59.22 25.81 9.00
N THR A 31 -58.70 24.79 9.68
CA THR A 31 -57.29 24.41 9.62
C THR A 31 -57.11 23.12 8.83
N PHE A 32 -55.94 22.96 8.23
CA PHE A 32 -55.54 21.73 7.54
C PHE A 32 -54.33 21.14 8.24
N ASP A 33 -54.52 19.99 8.88
CA ASP A 33 -53.44 19.22 9.46
C ASP A 33 -52.89 18.27 8.39
N VAL A 34 -51.57 18.18 8.26
CA VAL A 34 -50.89 17.19 7.42
C VAL A 34 -50.45 16.00 8.26
N ASN A 35 -50.56 14.80 7.70
CA ASN A 35 -49.97 13.60 8.27
C ASN A 35 -48.44 13.75 8.26
N LYS A 36 -47.78 13.51 9.40
CA LYS A 36 -46.32 13.62 9.50
C LYS A 36 -45.70 12.27 9.81
N ALA A 37 -44.58 11.99 9.16
CA ALA A 37 -43.70 10.88 9.52
C ALA A 37 -42.30 11.42 9.81
N THR A 38 -41.59 10.72 10.69
CA THR A 38 -40.17 10.94 10.91
C THR A 38 -39.38 9.97 10.03
N LEU A 39 -38.21 10.42 9.60
CA LEU A 39 -37.23 9.56 8.95
C LEU A 39 -36.24 9.06 10.01
N SER A 40 -35.86 7.79 9.92
CA SER A 40 -34.90 7.16 10.83
C SER A 40 -33.92 6.30 10.04
N LYS A 41 -32.69 6.20 10.53
CA LYS A 41 -31.64 5.38 9.91
C LYS A 41 -31.51 4.04 10.63
N GLY A 42 -31.46 2.95 9.87
CA GLY A 42 -31.16 1.61 10.34
C GLY A 42 -29.67 1.40 10.62
N THR A 43 -29.34 0.34 11.35
CA THR A 43 -27.94 -0.05 11.60
C THR A 43 -27.20 -0.49 10.33
N ASP A 44 -27.94 -0.91 9.32
CA ASP A 44 -27.47 -1.27 7.97
C ASP A 44 -27.22 -0.05 7.05
N GLY A 45 -27.53 1.16 7.52
CA GLY A 45 -27.37 2.41 6.76
C GLY A 45 -28.56 2.79 5.89
N THR A 46 -29.66 2.04 5.90
CA THR A 46 -30.89 2.42 5.21
C THR A 46 -31.61 3.56 5.94
N VAL A 47 -32.37 4.38 5.21
CA VAL A 47 -33.28 5.37 5.80
C VAL A 47 -34.71 4.90 5.57
N THR A 48 -35.50 4.88 6.64
CA THR A 48 -36.89 4.44 6.65
C THR A 48 -37.79 5.52 7.22
N ALA A 49 -39.07 5.49 6.85
CA ALA A 49 -40.08 6.34 7.46
C ALA A 49 -40.80 5.60 8.59
N SER A 50 -41.15 6.30 9.66
CA SER A 50 -41.90 5.72 10.79
C SER A 50 -43.33 5.31 10.42
N ALA A 51 -43.88 5.84 9.32
CA ALA A 51 -45.14 5.42 8.72
C ALA A 51 -45.03 5.47 7.19
N GLN A 52 -45.58 4.46 6.52
CA GLN A 52 -45.63 4.39 5.06
C GLN A 52 -46.94 4.99 4.52
N GLY A 53 -46.99 5.27 3.22
CA GLY A 53 -48.15 5.92 2.58
C GLY A 53 -48.07 7.45 2.60
N ASP A 54 -49.22 8.13 2.65
CA ASP A 54 -49.35 9.58 2.50
C ASP A 54 -48.97 10.35 3.78
N ASN A 55 -47.73 10.20 4.21
CA ASN A 55 -47.13 10.93 5.34
C ASN A 55 -45.99 11.82 4.84
N PHE A 56 -45.85 13.00 5.45
CA PHE A 56 -44.87 14.00 5.04
C PHE A 56 -43.76 14.15 6.09
N ALA A 57 -42.51 14.15 5.65
CA ALA A 57 -41.38 14.56 6.48
C ALA A 57 -41.31 16.10 6.54
N THR A 58 -40.88 16.65 7.68
CA THR A 58 -40.57 18.08 7.75
C THR A 58 -39.20 18.38 7.13
N ALA A 59 -39.00 19.61 6.66
CA ALA A 59 -37.69 20.05 6.16
C ALA A 59 -36.59 19.87 7.22
N GLN A 60 -36.92 20.09 8.49
CA GLN A 60 -36.00 19.84 9.61
C GLN A 60 -35.61 18.36 9.72
N ASN A 61 -36.56 17.42 9.64
CA ASN A 61 -36.24 16.00 9.71
C ASN A 61 -35.38 15.54 8.53
N VAL A 62 -35.64 16.05 7.33
CA VAL A 62 -34.83 15.74 6.15
C VAL A 62 -33.40 16.28 6.30
N ALA A 63 -33.27 17.55 6.72
CA ALA A 63 -31.96 18.17 6.93
C ALA A 63 -31.14 17.43 8.00
N GLU A 64 -31.77 17.06 9.11
CA GLU A 64 -31.13 16.30 10.18
C GLU A 64 -30.63 14.93 9.68
N MET A 65 -31.47 14.18 8.96
CA MET A 65 -31.07 12.88 8.40
C MET A 65 -29.91 12.97 7.42
N ILE A 66 -29.92 14.00 6.56
CA ILE A 66 -28.83 14.24 5.60
C ILE A 66 -27.54 14.60 6.33
N ASN A 67 -27.60 15.54 7.28
CA ASN A 67 -26.43 16.01 8.01
C ASN A 67 -25.81 14.91 8.89
N ASN A 68 -26.66 14.11 9.54
CA ASN A 68 -26.20 12.98 10.36
C ASN A 68 -25.54 11.91 9.48
N THR A 69 -26.17 11.51 8.38
CA THR A 69 -25.60 10.54 7.42
C THR A 69 -24.29 11.03 6.83
N SER A 70 -24.24 12.31 6.40
CA SER A 70 -23.03 12.93 5.86
C SER A 70 -21.89 12.92 6.88
N SER A 71 -22.18 13.32 8.12
CA SER A 71 -21.19 13.34 9.21
C SER A 71 -20.69 11.93 9.56
N GLU A 72 -21.59 10.95 9.63
CA GLU A 72 -21.21 9.56 9.87
C GLU A 72 -20.32 8.98 8.76
N LEU A 73 -20.66 9.20 7.49
CA LEU A 73 -19.84 8.73 6.37
C LEU A 73 -18.45 9.37 6.39
N LYS A 74 -18.40 10.69 6.66
CA LYS A 74 -17.13 11.41 6.80
C LYS A 74 -16.28 10.82 7.93
N ASN A 75 -16.89 10.50 9.07
CA ASN A 75 -16.21 9.91 10.23
C ASN A 75 -15.88 8.42 10.07
N LYS A 76 -16.69 7.67 9.31
CA LYS A 76 -16.38 6.28 8.93
C LYS A 76 -15.15 6.24 8.04
N GLY A 77 -15.01 7.21 7.14
CA GLY A 77 -13.79 7.46 6.39
C GLY A 77 -13.37 6.28 5.51
N PHE A 78 -12.07 6.23 5.22
CA PHE A 78 -11.41 5.11 4.56
C PHE A 78 -10.22 4.65 5.41
N SER A 79 -9.94 3.35 5.42
CA SER A 79 -8.85 2.77 6.21
C SER A 79 -8.04 1.73 5.44
N LEU A 80 -6.74 1.70 5.70
CA LEU A 80 -5.82 0.65 5.27
C LEU A 80 -5.21 -0.02 6.50
N THR A 81 -5.19 -1.34 6.52
CA THR A 81 -4.59 -2.16 7.59
C THR A 81 -3.28 -2.75 7.08
N ALA A 82 -2.21 -2.60 7.86
CA ALA A 82 -0.89 -3.15 7.55
C ALA A 82 -0.73 -4.57 8.12
N GLU A 83 0.37 -5.23 7.76
CA GLU A 83 0.68 -6.60 8.18
C GLU A 83 0.86 -6.74 9.70
N ASP A 84 1.28 -5.66 10.37
CA ASP A 84 1.34 -5.57 11.84
C ASP A 84 -0.04 -5.46 12.50
N ASN A 85 -1.12 -5.55 11.72
CA ASN A 85 -2.53 -5.38 12.10
C ASN A 85 -2.91 -3.97 12.57
N GLN A 86 -2.02 -2.99 12.41
CA GLN A 86 -2.33 -1.59 12.69
C GLN A 86 -3.07 -0.99 11.49
N SER A 87 -3.97 -0.03 11.74
CA SER A 87 -4.74 0.62 10.69
C SER A 87 -4.52 2.13 10.68
N VAL A 88 -4.33 2.67 9.48
CA VAL A 88 -4.44 4.11 9.23
C VAL A 88 -5.83 4.38 8.70
N LYS A 89 -6.56 5.26 9.38
CA LYS A 89 -7.90 5.69 8.98
C LYS A 89 -7.94 7.20 8.86
N LYS A 90 -8.55 7.70 7.78
CA LYS A 90 -8.73 9.13 7.52
C LYS A 90 -10.17 9.42 7.14
N ALA A 91 -10.65 10.60 7.52
CA ALA A 91 -11.99 11.04 7.16
C ALA A 91 -12.10 11.21 5.63
N LEU A 92 -13.31 11.09 5.08
CA LEU A 92 -13.49 11.35 3.65
C LEU A 92 -13.11 12.81 3.33
N GLY A 93 -12.31 12.99 2.27
CA GLY A 93 -11.72 14.27 1.87
C GLY A 93 -10.30 14.49 2.37
N GLU A 94 -9.81 13.68 3.31
CA GLU A 94 -8.40 13.64 3.69
C GLU A 94 -7.63 12.58 2.89
N SER A 95 -6.31 12.74 2.79
CA SER A 95 -5.43 11.77 2.13
C SER A 95 -4.76 10.85 3.15
N ILE A 96 -4.67 9.56 2.82
CA ILE A 96 -3.75 8.62 3.48
C ILE A 96 -2.44 8.67 2.71
N ALA A 97 -1.35 9.01 3.39
CA ALA A 97 -0.02 8.96 2.80
C ALA A 97 0.44 7.50 2.68
N VAL A 98 0.95 7.14 1.51
CA VAL A 98 1.71 5.89 1.32
C VAL A 98 3.15 6.32 1.16
N VAL A 99 3.98 5.98 2.15
CA VAL A 99 5.38 6.40 2.23
C VAL A 99 6.27 5.17 2.22
N GLY A 100 7.35 5.23 1.47
CA GLY A 100 8.41 4.25 1.53
C GLY A 100 9.55 4.66 2.45
N ASP A 101 10.73 4.13 2.20
CA ASP A 101 11.97 4.36 2.95
C ASP A 101 13.14 4.63 1.98
N GLU A 102 14.38 4.40 2.39
CA GLU A 102 15.54 4.55 1.51
C GLU A 102 15.53 3.57 0.32
N ASN A 103 14.93 2.39 0.49
CA ASN A 103 14.90 1.30 -0.48
C ASN A 103 13.61 1.23 -1.29
N ILE A 104 12.51 1.79 -0.77
CA ILE A 104 11.21 1.84 -1.44
C ILE A 104 10.82 3.29 -1.67
N ASN A 105 10.56 3.64 -2.94
CA ASN A 105 10.08 4.95 -3.33
C ASN A 105 8.59 4.86 -3.73
N THR A 106 7.83 5.89 -3.33
CA THR A 106 6.39 6.01 -3.61
C THR A 106 6.15 7.35 -4.30
N THR A 107 5.57 7.34 -5.50
CA THR A 107 5.29 8.57 -6.24
C THR A 107 3.92 8.53 -6.91
N VAL A 108 3.36 9.70 -7.20
CA VAL A 108 2.16 9.81 -8.03
C VAL A 108 2.57 10.28 -9.41
N SER A 109 2.34 9.44 -10.42
CA SER A 109 2.64 9.74 -11.82
C SER A 109 1.45 9.31 -12.68
N ALA A 110 1.00 10.19 -13.58
CA ALA A 110 -0.13 9.94 -14.48
C ALA A 110 -1.39 9.37 -13.80
N GLY A 111 -1.72 9.87 -12.59
CA GLY A 111 -2.90 9.45 -11.83
C GLY A 111 -2.80 8.08 -11.14
N LYS A 112 -1.61 7.47 -11.11
CA LYS A 112 -1.34 6.20 -10.42
C LYS A 112 -0.41 6.42 -9.24
N LEU A 113 -0.62 5.67 -8.17
CA LEU A 113 0.37 5.49 -7.11
C LEU A 113 1.36 4.42 -7.57
N GLU A 114 2.60 4.82 -7.82
CA GLU A 114 3.70 3.93 -8.15
C GLU A 114 4.48 3.62 -6.87
N VAL A 115 4.73 2.32 -6.63
CA VAL A 115 5.57 1.82 -5.53
C VAL A 115 6.70 1.01 -6.16
N GLN A 116 7.93 1.41 -5.91
CA GLN A 116 9.09 0.91 -6.64
C GLN A 116 10.32 0.80 -5.75
N LEU A 117 11.19 -0.17 -6.05
CA LEU A 117 12.52 -0.24 -5.44
C LEU A 117 13.41 0.92 -5.92
N SER A 118 14.24 1.43 -5.01
CA SER A 118 15.34 2.33 -5.32
C SER A 118 16.37 1.65 -6.21
N LYS A 119 17.06 2.43 -7.05
CA LYS A 119 18.14 1.92 -7.92
C LYS A 119 19.36 1.44 -7.12
N ASN A 120 19.60 2.08 -5.99
CA ASN A 120 20.61 1.67 -5.02
C ASN A 120 19.87 1.20 -3.77
N LEU A 121 20.22 0.03 -3.28
CA LEU A 121 19.65 -0.51 -2.05
C LEU A 121 20.65 -0.38 -0.91
N ASN A 122 20.22 0.21 0.20
CA ASN A 122 20.95 0.23 1.45
C ASN A 122 20.51 -0.97 2.30
N VAL A 123 21.30 -2.05 2.25
CA VAL A 123 21.03 -3.29 2.97
C VAL A 123 22.28 -3.77 3.69
N THR A 124 22.11 -4.38 4.86
CA THR A 124 23.22 -4.91 5.67
C THR A 124 23.66 -6.29 5.24
N SER A 125 22.75 -7.10 4.69
CA SER A 125 23.02 -8.47 4.26
C SER A 125 22.07 -8.88 3.14
N VAL A 126 22.52 -9.82 2.31
CA VAL A 126 21.73 -10.43 1.24
C VAL A 126 21.82 -11.94 1.41
N ASN A 127 20.70 -12.59 1.72
CA ASN A 127 20.59 -14.04 1.75
C ASN A 127 20.04 -14.54 0.41
N ALA A 128 20.91 -14.99 -0.49
CA ALA A 128 20.55 -15.46 -1.82
C ALA A 128 21.16 -16.83 -2.11
N THR A 129 20.35 -17.77 -2.62
CA THR A 129 20.83 -19.08 -3.08
C THR A 129 21.70 -18.97 -4.33
N THR A 130 21.38 -18.01 -5.21
CA THR A 130 22.12 -17.76 -6.45
C THR A 130 22.09 -16.27 -6.76
N VAL A 131 23.25 -15.71 -7.10
CA VAL A 131 23.40 -14.33 -7.56
C VAL A 131 23.61 -14.36 -9.07
N ASN A 132 22.59 -13.98 -9.83
CA ASN A 132 22.70 -13.82 -11.28
C ASN A 132 23.03 -12.36 -11.61
N ALA A 133 24.33 -12.06 -11.74
CA ALA A 133 24.83 -10.73 -12.00
C ALA A 133 26.00 -10.78 -12.98
N THR A 134 26.09 -9.77 -13.86
CA THR A 134 27.25 -9.59 -14.75
C THR A 134 28.53 -9.29 -13.96
N THR A 135 28.40 -8.61 -12.82
CA THR A 135 29.51 -8.24 -11.95
C THR A 135 29.05 -8.16 -10.49
N VAL A 136 29.85 -8.71 -9.59
CA VAL A 136 29.75 -8.51 -8.14
C VAL A 136 31.05 -7.90 -7.66
N LYS A 137 30.98 -6.75 -6.99
CA LYS A 137 32.16 -6.05 -6.47
C LYS A 137 32.08 -5.94 -4.95
N ALA A 138 33.12 -6.43 -4.28
CA ALA A 138 33.31 -6.35 -2.83
C ALA A 138 34.70 -5.78 -2.54
N GLY A 139 34.78 -4.48 -2.26
CA GLY A 139 36.05 -3.76 -2.19
C GLY A 139 36.81 -3.87 -3.52
N ASP A 140 38.04 -4.37 -3.46
CA ASP A 140 38.88 -4.62 -4.65
C ASP A 140 38.59 -5.98 -5.34
N THR A 141 37.79 -6.85 -4.72
CA THR A 141 37.41 -8.13 -5.32
C THR A 141 36.26 -7.94 -6.30
N THR A 142 36.43 -8.45 -7.51
CA THR A 142 35.43 -8.44 -8.57
C THR A 142 35.19 -9.87 -9.06
N VAL A 143 33.94 -10.29 -9.06
CA VAL A 143 33.47 -11.54 -9.68
C VAL A 143 32.74 -11.20 -10.97
N THR A 144 33.12 -11.84 -12.07
CA THR A 144 32.50 -11.66 -13.39
C THR A 144 32.31 -13.02 -14.07
N ASN A 145 31.78 -13.02 -15.29
CA ASN A 145 31.71 -14.21 -16.14
C ASN A 145 33.07 -14.82 -16.51
N ASP A 146 34.17 -14.10 -16.28
CA ASP A 146 35.53 -14.58 -16.55
C ASP A 146 36.24 -15.15 -15.31
N GLY A 147 35.69 -14.94 -14.11
CA GLY A 147 36.20 -15.49 -12.86
C GLY A 147 36.29 -14.44 -11.75
N VAL A 148 37.29 -14.58 -10.89
CA VAL A 148 37.51 -13.75 -9.70
C VAL A 148 38.82 -12.99 -9.83
N THR A 149 38.78 -11.67 -9.64
CA THR A 149 39.98 -10.82 -9.63
C THR A 149 40.00 -9.98 -8.36
N ILE A 150 41.18 -9.84 -7.75
CA ILE A 150 41.45 -8.89 -6.69
C ILE A 150 42.38 -7.82 -7.29
N ALA A 151 41.85 -6.61 -7.46
CA ALA A 151 42.63 -5.46 -7.90
C ALA A 151 43.66 -5.05 -6.84
N ASN A 152 44.72 -4.35 -7.23
CA ASN A 152 45.74 -3.81 -6.32
C ASN A 152 46.37 -4.88 -5.39
N GLY A 153 46.64 -6.08 -5.90
CA GLY A 153 47.46 -7.07 -5.20
C GLY A 153 48.89 -6.56 -4.94
N ALA A 154 49.72 -7.35 -4.25
CA ALA A 154 51.08 -6.91 -3.90
C ALA A 154 51.87 -6.37 -5.11
N ALA A 155 52.65 -5.32 -4.88
CA ALA A 155 53.38 -4.59 -5.93
C ALA A 155 52.46 -4.08 -7.07
N ASN A 156 51.20 -3.75 -6.76
CA ASN A 156 50.18 -3.30 -7.72
C ASN A 156 49.87 -4.32 -8.85
N SER A 157 50.19 -5.60 -8.63
CA SER A 157 49.89 -6.67 -9.58
C SER A 157 48.62 -7.42 -9.16
N PRO A 158 47.62 -7.56 -10.04
CA PRO A 158 46.35 -8.20 -9.69
C PRO A 158 46.52 -9.70 -9.45
N VAL A 159 45.71 -10.24 -8.53
CA VAL A 159 45.52 -11.68 -8.36
C VAL A 159 44.24 -12.07 -9.09
N SER A 160 44.28 -13.10 -9.92
CA SER A 160 43.11 -13.51 -10.71
C SER A 160 43.01 -15.03 -10.86
N LEU A 161 41.81 -15.56 -10.67
CA LEU A 161 41.42 -16.90 -11.06
C LEU A 161 40.44 -16.78 -12.23
N THR A 162 40.82 -17.29 -13.40
CA THR A 162 40.04 -17.21 -14.64
C THR A 162 39.91 -18.57 -15.31
N LYS A 163 39.21 -18.63 -16.45
CA LYS A 163 39.16 -19.81 -17.33
C LYS A 163 40.54 -20.29 -17.79
N SER A 164 41.54 -19.42 -17.79
CA SER A 164 42.93 -19.74 -18.17
C SER A 164 43.79 -20.20 -16.99
N GLY A 165 43.24 -20.24 -15.77
CA GLY A 165 43.94 -20.63 -14.54
C GLY A 165 44.18 -19.48 -13.56
N LEU A 166 45.11 -19.72 -12.64
CA LEU A 166 45.49 -18.80 -11.56
C LEU A 166 46.70 -17.95 -11.94
N ASN A 167 46.61 -16.64 -11.76
CA ASN A 167 47.74 -15.72 -11.71
C ASN A 167 47.82 -15.13 -10.30
N ASN A 168 48.92 -15.39 -9.59
CA ASN A 168 49.12 -14.92 -8.21
C ASN A 168 49.73 -13.52 -8.11
N GLY A 169 49.86 -12.80 -9.23
CA GLY A 169 50.34 -11.41 -9.23
C GLY A 169 51.75 -11.26 -8.66
N GLY A 170 52.63 -12.23 -8.89
CA GLY A 170 54.00 -12.23 -8.34
C GLY A 170 54.11 -12.54 -6.85
N ASN A 171 53.01 -12.87 -6.16
CA ASN A 171 53.05 -13.28 -4.76
C ASN A 171 53.63 -14.68 -4.60
N LYS A 172 54.24 -14.94 -3.43
CA LYS A 172 54.52 -16.30 -2.98
C LYS A 172 53.19 -17.05 -2.75
N ILE A 173 53.12 -18.30 -3.20
CA ILE A 173 52.07 -19.24 -2.77
C ILE A 173 52.63 -19.95 -1.53
N THR A 174 52.09 -19.63 -0.35
CA THR A 174 52.55 -20.17 0.94
C THR A 174 51.64 -21.31 1.41
N ASN A 175 52.10 -22.09 2.39
CA ASN A 175 51.34 -23.19 2.99
C ASN A 175 50.89 -24.28 1.99
N VAL A 176 51.70 -24.53 0.96
CA VAL A 176 51.50 -25.64 0.03
C VAL A 176 51.97 -26.92 0.70
N ALA A 177 51.06 -27.88 0.91
CA ALA A 177 51.39 -29.21 1.44
C ALA A 177 52.37 -29.95 0.51
N ASN A 178 53.03 -31.01 1.00
CA ASN A 178 53.88 -31.83 0.15
C ASN A 178 53.04 -32.47 -0.97
N GLY A 179 53.37 -32.16 -2.21
CA GLY A 179 52.77 -32.81 -3.38
C GLY A 179 53.33 -34.21 -3.58
N THR A 180 52.58 -35.07 -4.27
CA THR A 180 53.12 -36.38 -4.66
C THR A 180 54.24 -36.19 -5.68
N VAL A 181 55.41 -36.79 -5.44
CA VAL A 181 56.53 -36.78 -6.40
C VAL A 181 56.53 -38.11 -7.16
N GLY A 182 55.95 -38.11 -8.35
CA GLY A 182 55.83 -39.29 -9.23
C GLY A 182 55.60 -38.88 -10.69
N ALA A 183 55.82 -39.80 -11.63
CA ALA A 183 55.90 -39.49 -13.06
C ALA A 183 54.68 -38.73 -13.64
N ASP A 184 53.48 -39.03 -13.15
CA ASP A 184 52.23 -38.45 -13.66
C ASP A 184 51.62 -37.39 -12.74
N SER A 185 52.29 -37.04 -11.64
CA SER A 185 51.77 -36.10 -10.65
C SER A 185 51.48 -34.73 -11.25
N LYS A 186 50.36 -34.12 -10.82
CA LYS A 186 49.96 -32.74 -11.14
C LYS A 186 49.90 -31.85 -9.88
N ASP A 187 50.37 -32.38 -8.75
CA ASP A 187 50.42 -31.65 -7.51
C ASP A 187 51.51 -30.57 -7.59
N ALA A 188 51.25 -29.41 -6.98
CA ALA A 188 52.30 -28.45 -6.72
C ALA A 188 53.28 -29.01 -5.67
N ILE A 189 54.58 -28.86 -5.90
CA ILE A 189 55.61 -29.14 -4.89
C ILE A 189 55.97 -27.86 -4.15
N ASN A 190 56.35 -27.99 -2.88
CA ASN A 190 56.81 -26.86 -2.08
C ASN A 190 58.35 -26.81 -1.97
N GLY A 191 58.86 -25.72 -1.37
CA GLY A 191 60.30 -25.52 -1.18
C GLY A 191 60.97 -26.57 -0.29
N GLY A 192 60.26 -27.15 0.69
CA GLY A 192 60.79 -28.21 1.55
C GLY A 192 61.10 -29.49 0.78
N GLN A 193 60.22 -29.89 -0.13
CA GLN A 193 60.46 -31.06 -0.98
C GLN A 193 61.65 -30.88 -1.92
N LEU A 194 61.79 -29.69 -2.51
CA LEU A 194 62.96 -29.39 -3.33
C LEU A 194 64.25 -29.41 -2.48
N HIS A 195 64.19 -28.82 -1.29
CA HIS A 195 65.30 -28.81 -0.33
C HIS A 195 65.76 -30.23 0.05
N ASP A 196 64.83 -31.16 0.29
CA ASP A 196 65.15 -32.55 0.63
C ASP A 196 65.82 -33.33 -0.51
N VAL A 197 65.58 -32.96 -1.77
CA VAL A 197 66.23 -33.57 -2.94
C VAL A 197 67.65 -33.05 -3.11
N ILE A 198 67.87 -31.73 -2.96
CA ILE A 198 69.18 -31.10 -3.16
C ILE A 198 70.16 -31.30 -1.99
N SER A 199 69.67 -31.70 -0.82
CA SER A 199 70.48 -31.90 0.39
C SER A 199 71.04 -33.33 0.54
N LYS A 200 70.83 -34.19 -0.48
CA LYS A 200 71.34 -35.57 -0.54
C LYS A 200 72.50 -35.66 -1.52
#